data_AF-A0A7V3PQ53-F1
#
_entry.id   AF-A0A7V3PQ53-F1
#
_cell.length_a   1.000
_cell.length_b   1.000
_cell.length_c   1.000
_cell.angle_alpha   90.00
_cell.angle_beta   90.00
_cell.angle_gamma   90.00
#
_symmetry.space_group_name_H-M   'P 1'
#
loop_
_entity.id
_entity.type
_entity.pdbx_description
1 polymer ?
#
loop_
_entity_poly.entity_id
_entity_poly.type
_entity_poly.pdbx_seq_one_letter_code
_entity_poly.pdbx_strand_id
1 'polypeptide(L)' 'MKVLHVVGSFYPAVGYGGPIASNRALCGALAGLGVEVRVLTTNTDGARKLPKEFSGWRPFEGYQIFYGNR' A
#
# COMPACT_ATOMS: atom_id res chain seq x y z
N MET A 1 10.73 -13.15 -9.22
CA MET A 1 9.37 -13.52 -8.77
C MET A 1 8.50 -12.26 -8.72
N LYS A 2 7.19 -12.35 -8.99
CA LYS A 2 6.26 -11.21 -8.97
C LYS A 2 5.16 -11.42 -7.94
N VAL A 3 4.89 -10.42 -7.11
CA VAL A 3 3.88 -10.47 -6.02
C VAL A 3 2.95 -9.26 -6.10
N LEU A 4 1.64 -9.53 -6.06
CA LEU A 4 0.61 -8.51 -5.88
C LEU A 4 -0.01 -8.65 -4.47
N HIS A 5 0.26 -7.69 -3.60
CA HIS A 5 -0.30 -7.64 -2.25
C HIS A 5 -1.62 -6.86 -2.27
N VAL A 6 -2.74 -7.52 -2.02
CA VAL A 6 -4.07 -6.91 -2.02
C VAL A 6 -4.52 -6.66 -0.59
N VAL A 7 -4.85 -5.41 -0.24
CA VAL A 7 -5.22 -5.04 1.13
C VAL A 7 -6.18 -3.84 1.14
N GLY A 8 -7.12 -3.82 2.09
CA GLY A 8 -8.14 -2.76 2.17
C GLY A 8 -7.60 -1.34 2.45
N SER A 9 -6.46 -1.20 3.11
CA SER A 9 -5.81 0.08 3.43
C SER A 9 -4.29 -0.10 3.50
N PHE A 10 -3.53 0.91 3.07
CA PHE A 10 -2.07 0.88 3.05
C PHE A 10 -1.48 2.27 3.28
N TYR A 11 -0.26 2.33 3.82
CA TYR A 11 0.45 3.57 4.16
C TYR A 11 0.46 4.56 2.98
N PRO A 12 0.03 5.82 3.16
CA PRO A 12 -0.02 6.56 4.42
C PRO A 12 -1.36 6.51 5.18
N ALA A 13 -2.31 5.67 4.77
CA ALA A 13 -3.54 5.47 5.54
C ALA A 13 -3.19 4.71 6.85
N VAL A 14 -3.23 5.39 7.99
CA VAL A 14 -2.82 4.86 9.31
C VAL A 14 -3.99 4.62 10.26
N GLY A 15 -5.23 4.86 9.82
CA GLY A 15 -6.44 4.75 10.64
C GLY A 15 -6.75 3.37 11.20
N TYR A 16 -6.06 2.33 10.72
CA TYR A 16 -6.17 0.95 11.25
C TYR A 16 -4.95 0.51 12.08
N GLY A 17 -3.91 1.34 12.19
CA GLY A 17 -2.74 1.08 13.03
C GLY A 17 -1.89 -0.11 12.57
N GLY A 18 -1.70 -1.10 13.46
CA GLY A 18 -0.73 -2.19 13.32
C GLY A 18 -0.66 -2.89 11.95
N PRO A 19 -1.79 -3.28 11.32
CA PRO A 19 -1.78 -3.92 10.00
C PRO A 19 -1.08 -3.08 8.92
N ILE A 20 -1.19 -1.75 9.00
CA ILE A 20 -0.56 -0.84 8.02
C ILE A 20 0.97 -0.91 8.14
N ALA A 21 1.48 -0.89 9.37
CA ALA A 21 2.92 -0.96 9.64
C ALA A 21 3.49 -2.32 9.21
N SER A 22 2.84 -3.42 9.60
CA SER A 22 3.28 -4.77 9.24
C SER A 22 3.28 -5.00 7.74
N ASN A 23 2.24 -4.55 7.03
CA ASN A 23 2.14 -4.72 5.58
C ASN A 23 3.20 -3.90 4.85
N ARG A 24 3.47 -2.66 5.28
CA ARG A 24 4.55 -1.84 4.74
C ARG A 24 5.91 -2.51 4.94
N ALA A 25 6.20 -2.98 6.16
CA ALA A 25 7.46 -3.66 6.47
C ALA A 25 7.67 -4.93 5.62
N LEU A 26 6.62 -5.75 5.48
CA LEU A 26 6.65 -6.95 4.64
C LEU A 26 6.95 -6.62 3.18
N CYS A 27 6.20 -5.69 2.57
CA CYS A 27 6.39 -5.31 1.18
C CYS A 27 7.78 -4.71 0.93
N GLY A 28 8.25 -3.84 1.84
CA GLY A 28 9.60 -3.26 1.76
C GLY A 28 10.70 -4.31 1.86
N ALA A 29 10.59 -5.26 2.79
CA ALA A 29 11.55 -6.36 2.92
C ALA A 29 11.60 -7.24 1.67
N LEU A 30 10.44 -7.60 1.10
CA LEU A 30 10.37 -8.36 -0.15
C LEU A 30 11.00 -7.61 -1.32
N ALA A 31 10.71 -6.31 -1.46
CA ALA A 31 11.31 -5.47 -2.49
C ALA A 31 12.85 -5.39 -2.32
N GLY A 32 13.33 -5.25 -1.09
CA GLY A 32 14.76 -5.25 -0.76
C GLY A 32 15.48 -6.56 -1.10
N LEU A 33 14.75 -7.69 -1.15
CA LEU A 33 15.27 -8.99 -1.61
C LEU A 33 15.17 -9.18 -3.14
N GLY A 34 14.78 -8.15 -3.90
CA GLY A 34 14.66 -8.20 -5.35
C GLY A 34 13.35 -8.79 -5.88
N VAL A 35 12.32 -8.92 -5.03
CA VAL A 35 10.98 -9.33 -5.47
C VAL A 35 10.27 -8.15 -6.13
N GLU A 36 9.64 -8.38 -7.29
CA GLU A 36 8.81 -7.37 -7.94
C GLU A 36 7.47 -7.29 -7.21
N VAL A 37 7.37 -6.35 -6.26
CA VAL A 37 6.18 -6.13 -5.44
C VAL A 37 5.30 -5.05 -6.06
N ARG A 38 3.99 -5.31 -6.07
CA ARG A 38 2.95 -4.31 -6.29
C ARG A 38 1.91 -4.42 -5.18
N VAL A 39 1.34 -3.29 -4.78
CA VAL A 39 0.25 -3.25 -3.79
C VAL A 39 -1.00 -2.73 -4.46
N LEU A 40 -2.13 -3.40 -4.27
CA LEU A 40 -3.45 -2.93 -4.67
C LEU A 40 -4.28 -2.65 -3.41
N THR A 41 -4.66 -1.39 -3.24
CA THR A 41 -5.38 -0.95 -2.05
C THR A 41 -6.47 0.07 -2.37
N THR A 42 -7.18 0.53 -1.34
CA THR A 42 -8.16 1.62 -1.45
C THR A 42 -7.65 2.87 -0.73
N ASN A 43 -8.28 4.01 -0.97
CA ASN A 43 -8.04 5.23 -0.22
C ASN A 43 -8.67 5.26 1.19
N THR A 44 -9.13 4.13 1.74
CA THR A 44 -9.74 4.07 3.07
C THR A 44 -8.69 4.31 4.16
N ASP A 45 -8.94 5.25 5.07
CA ASP A 45 -8.10 5.63 6.22
C ASP A 45 -8.93 5.68 7.52
N GLY A 46 -9.31 4.51 8.04
CA GLY A 46 -10.23 4.42 9.19
C GLY A 46 -11.60 5.03 8.89
N ALA A 47 -12.00 6.03 9.68
CA ALA A 47 -13.24 6.78 9.46
C ALA A 47 -13.11 7.87 8.36
N ARG A 48 -11.93 8.03 7.75
CA ARG A 48 -11.63 9.03 6.72
C ARG A 48 -11.17 8.36 5.43
N LYS A 49 -10.86 9.18 4.43
CA LYS A 49 -10.22 8.75 3.19
C LYS A 49 -8.97 9.57 2.94
N LEU A 50 -7.98 8.96 2.29
CA LEU A 50 -6.89 9.69 1.68
C LEU A 50 -7.42 10.64 0.60
N PRO A 51 -6.75 11.78 0.38
CA PRO A 51 -7.12 12.72 -0.67
C PRO A 51 -7.20 12.07 -2.05
N LYS A 52 -8.05 12.62 -2.94
CA LYS A 52 -8.25 12.03 -4.27
C LYS A 52 -6.98 12.01 -5.11
N GLU A 53 -6.01 12.90 -4.86
CA GLU A 53 -4.70 12.86 -5.54
C GLU A 53 -3.88 11.59 -5.27
N PHE A 54 -4.25 10.77 -4.29
CA PHE A 54 -3.63 9.46 -4.09
C PHE A 54 -4.08 8.43 -5.12
N SER A 55 -5.16 8.67 -5.84
CA SER A 55 -5.75 7.70 -6.76
C SER A 55 -4.81 7.33 -7.90
N GLY A 56 -4.70 6.04 -8.19
CA GLY A 56 -3.83 5.53 -9.25
C GLY A 56 -2.53 4.87 -8.76
N TRP A 57 -1.70 4.45 -9.72
CA TRP A 57 -0.40 3.82 -9.47
C TRP A 57 0.66 4.85 -9.09
N ARG A 58 1.45 4.55 -8.06
CA ARG A 58 2.47 5.44 -7.52
C ARG A 58 3.69 4.66 -7.02
N PRO A 59 4.92 5.18 -7.21
CA PRO A 59 6.11 4.61 -6.61
C PRO A 59 6.11 4.82 -5.09
N PHE A 60 6.59 3.82 -4.36
CA PHE A 60 6.76 3.87 -2.92
C PHE A 60 7.85 2.89 -2.48
N GLU A 61 8.90 3.38 -1.82
CA GLU A 61 9.97 2.57 -1.19
C GLU A 61 10.48 1.38 -2.01
N GLY A 62 10.70 1.60 -3.32
CA GLY A 62 11.22 0.57 -4.23
C GLY A 62 10.16 -0.36 -4.84
N TYR A 63 8.87 -0.15 -4.59
CA TYR A 63 7.76 -0.87 -5.21
C TYR A 63 6.64 0.09 -5.68
N GLN A 64 5.55 -0.46 -6.23
CA GLN A 64 4.41 0.33 -6.72
C GLN A 64 3.15 0.07 -5.88
N ILE A 65 2.36 1.11 -5.63
CA ILE A 65 1.07 1.03 -4.94
C ILE A 65 -0.01 1.64 -5.81
N PHE A 66 -1.15 0.97 -5.95
CA PHE A 66 -2.37 1.52 -6.51
C PHE A 66 -3.38 1.83 -5.41
N TYR A 67 -3.89 3.06 -5.39
CA TYR A 67 -5.06 3.42 -4.58
C TYR A 67 -6.31 3.51 -5.46
N GLY A 68 -7.27 2.62 -5.20
CA GLY A 68 -8.62 2.70 -5.72
C GLY A 68 -9.49 3.62 -4.85
N ASN A 69 -10.33 4.42 -5.49
CA ASN A 69 -11.32 5.22 -4.78
C ASN A 69 -12.51 4.32 -4.43
N ARG A 70 -12.75 4.10 -3.13
CA ARG A 70 -13.92 3.38 -2.61
C ARG A 70 -15.04 4.38 -2.27
#